data_AF-A0A9N9HRW3-F1
#
_entry.id   AF-A0A9N9HRW3-F1
#
_cell.length_a   1.000
_cell.length_b   1.000
_cell.length_c   1.000
_cell.angle_alpha   90.00
_cell.angle_beta   90.00
_cell.angle_gamma   90.00
#
_symmetry.space_group_name_H-M   'P 1'
#
loop_
_entity.id
_entity.type
_entity.pdbx_description
1 polymer ?
#
loop_
_entity_poly.entity_id
_entity_poly.type
_entity_poly.pdbx_seq_one_letter_code
_entity_poly.pdbx_strand_id
1 'polypeptide(L)'
;MLKCKCKSYSTTLLIAGKTVSEIHYGPFSYTWWITSERNINNQIKLLVPINLGMKTLTKLNGCNFIITVLKPDIETSPGSRYQAT
;
A
#
# COMPACT_ATOMS: atom_id res chain seq x y z
N MET A 1 23.01 -7.20 -10.59
CA MET A 1 21.97 -7.60 -9.61
C MET A 1 21.70 -6.42 -8.68
N LEU A 2 20.63 -5.65 -8.92
CA LEU A 2 20.28 -4.50 -8.08
C LEU A 2 19.75 -5.03 -6.74
N LYS A 3 20.48 -4.80 -5.66
CA LYS A 3 19.95 -4.94 -4.30
C LYS A 3 18.93 -3.82 -4.10
N CYS A 4 17.65 -4.12 -4.31
CA CYS A 4 16.57 -3.23 -3.92
C CYS A 4 16.56 -3.20 -2.38
N LYS A 5 17.01 -2.09 -1.79
CA LYS A 5 17.01 -1.90 -0.34
C LYS A 5 15.58 -1.53 0.06
N CYS A 6 14.73 -2.54 0.27
CA CYS A 6 13.39 -2.32 0.76
C CYS A 6 13.46 -1.81 2.20
N LYS A 7 12.97 -0.59 2.42
CA LYS A 7 12.84 -0.05 3.77
C LYS A 7 11.64 -0.71 4.43
N SER A 8 11.90 -1.49 5.47
CA SER A 8 10.85 -2.07 6.31
C SER A 8 10.39 -1.02 7.33
N TYR A 9 9.13 -0.61 7.23
CA TYR A 9 8.50 0.31 8.18
C TYR A 9 7.49 -0.44 9.03
N SER A 10 7.56 -0.24 10.35
CA SER A 10 6.52 -0.75 11.25
C SER A 10 5.19 -0.08 10.90
N THR A 11 4.23 -0.90 10.51
CA THR A 11 2.91 -0.45 10.07
C THR A 11 1.85 -1.31 10.75
N THR A 12 0.88 -0.67 11.38
CA THR A 12 -0.26 -1.31 12.04
C THR A 12 -1.52 -1.02 11.26
N LEU A 13 -2.30 -2.06 10.96
CA LEU A 13 -3.63 -1.90 10.37
C LEU A 13 -4.60 -1.37 11.44
N LEU A 14 -5.21 -0.21 11.19
CA LEU A 14 -6.23 0.36 12.06
C LEU A 14 -7.65 0.01 11.56
N ILE A 15 -7.86 0.11 10.25
CA ILE A 15 -9.14 -0.20 9.60
C ILE A 15 -8.84 -1.01 8.35
N ALA A 16 -9.51 -2.16 8.19
CA ALA A 16 -9.28 -3.07 7.08
C ALA A 16 -9.75 -2.53 5.72
N GLY A 17 -10.74 -1.62 5.69
CA GLY A 17 -11.37 -1.15 4.46
C GLY A 17 -12.31 -2.18 3.82
N LYS A 18 -12.72 -1.93 2.58
CA LYS A 18 -13.58 -2.82 1.79
C LYS A 18 -12.92 -3.17 0.44
N THR A 19 -13.00 -4.45 0.08
CA THR A 19 -12.65 -4.92 -1.27
C THR A 19 -13.77 -4.52 -2.24
N VAL A 20 -13.39 -3.87 -3.33
CA VAL A 20 -14.28 -3.33 -4.37
C VAL A 20 -13.90 -4.00 -5.68
N SER A 21 -14.79 -4.82 -6.23
CA SER A 21 -14.47 -5.70 -7.36
C SER A 21 -13.95 -4.97 -8.60
N GLU A 22 -14.44 -3.75 -8.81
CA GLU A 22 -14.15 -2.87 -9.94
C GLU A 22 -12.69 -2.43 -9.98
N ILE A 23 -11.98 -2.45 -8.84
CA ILE A 23 -10.57 -2.05 -8.74
C ILE A 23 -9.64 -3.21 -8.36
N HIS A 24 -10.16 -4.22 -7.66
CA HIS A 24 -9.33 -5.33 -7.15
C HIS A 24 -9.20 -6.51 -8.13
N TYR A 25 -10.03 -6.56 -9.17
CA TYR A 25 -9.96 -7.60 -10.20
C TYR A 25 -9.70 -6.98 -11.58
N GLY A 26 -8.68 -7.47 -12.29
CA GLY A 26 -8.26 -6.96 -13.59
C GLY A 26 -6.77 -7.19 -13.86
N PRO A 27 -6.24 -6.74 -15.01
CA PRO A 27 -4.84 -6.93 -15.40
C PRO A 27 -3.82 -6.40 -14.39
N PHE A 28 -4.23 -5.45 -13.55
CA PHE A 28 -3.40 -4.81 -12.52
C PHE A 28 -3.69 -5.32 -11.10
N SER A 29 -4.48 -6.39 -10.92
CA SER A 29 -4.83 -6.91 -9.59
C SER A 29 -3.61 -7.20 -8.72
N TYR A 30 -2.49 -7.60 -9.31
CA TYR A 30 -1.24 -7.92 -8.61
C TYR A 30 -0.58 -6.72 -7.91
N THR A 31 -0.85 -5.48 -8.33
CA THR A 31 -0.30 -4.27 -7.69
C THR A 31 -1.06 -3.86 -6.43
N TRP A 32 -2.23 -4.45 -6.21
CA TRP A 32 -3.08 -4.20 -5.04
C TRP A 32 -2.73 -5.05 -3.83
N TRP A 33 -1.67 -5.86 -3.92
CA TRP A 33 -1.21 -6.72 -2.83
C TRP A 33 0.15 -6.24 -2.34
N ILE A 34 0.29 -6.04 -1.04
CA ILE A 34 1.60 -5.75 -0.46
C ILE A 34 2.41 -7.04 -0.47
N THR A 35 3.45 -7.09 -1.29
CA THR A 35 4.41 -8.20 -1.31
C THR A 35 5.16 -8.22 0.01
N SER A 36 4.83 -9.15 0.89
CA SER A 36 5.65 -9.33 2.08
C SER A 36 6.92 -10.07 1.70
N GLU A 37 8.07 -9.49 2.06
CA GLU A 37 9.38 -10.10 1.85
C GLU A 37 9.41 -11.53 2.42
N ARG A 38 10.12 -12.42 1.72
CA ARG A 38 10.44 -13.74 2.27
C ARG A 38 11.21 -13.52 3.57
N ASN A 39 10.67 -14.03 4.66
CA ASN A 39 11.40 -14.19 5.92
C ASN A 39 12.69 -15.01 5.64
N ILE A 40 13.77 -14.78 6.39
CA ILE A 40 15.01 -15.60 6.44
C ILE A 40 14.72 -17.12 6.44
N ASN A 41 13.56 -17.54 6.96
CA ASN A 41 13.09 -18.92 7.04
C ASN A 41 12.21 -19.38 5.86
N ASN A 42 12.17 -18.62 4.76
CA ASN A 42 11.38 -18.93 3.55
C ASN A 42 9.86 -19.09 3.80
N GLN A 43 9.35 -18.61 4.93
CA GLN A 43 7.92 -18.59 5.23
C GLN A 43 7.25 -17.47 4.43
N ILE A 44 6.20 -17.83 3.69
CA ILE A 44 5.35 -16.88 2.98
C ILE A 44 4.66 -16.01 4.03
N LYS A 45 5.13 -14.77 4.21
CA LYS A 45 4.32 -13.78 4.91
C LYS A 45 3.14 -13.42 4.00
N LEU A 46 1.94 -13.49 4.57
CA LEU A 46 0.68 -13.31 3.88
C LEU A 46 0.66 -12.01 3.06
N LEU A 47 0.22 -12.09 1.80
CA LEU A 47 -0.11 -10.91 1.01
C LEU A 47 -1.40 -10.30 1.56
N VAL A 48 -1.37 -9.02 1.91
CA VAL A 48 -2.58 -8.29 2.37
C VAL A 48 -3.04 -7.39 1.23
N PRO A 49 -4.33 -7.43 0.84
CA PRO A 49 -4.86 -6.55 -0.18
C PRO A 49 -4.98 -5.12 0.35
N ILE A 50 -4.72 -4.15 -0.52
CA ILE A 50 -4.94 -2.73 -0.28
C ILE A 50 -6.41 -2.44 -0.56
N ASN A 51 -7.22 -2.36 0.49
CA ASN A 51 -8.65 -2.14 0.38
C ASN A 51 -9.03 -0.65 0.40
N LEU A 52 -10.17 -0.31 -0.20
CA LEU A 52 -10.70 1.05 -0.17
C LEU A 52 -11.15 1.42 1.26
N GLY A 53 -10.78 2.62 1.73
CA GLY A 53 -11.05 3.06 3.09
C GLY A 53 -10.15 2.40 4.16
N MET A 54 -9.17 1.59 3.75
CA MET A 54 -8.16 1.04 4.66
C MET A 54 -7.40 2.18 5.35
N LYS A 55 -7.16 2.04 6.65
CA LYS A 55 -6.33 2.95 7.43
C LYS A 55 -5.19 2.20 8.09
N THR A 56 -3.98 2.72 7.94
CA THR A 56 -2.78 2.19 8.61
C THR A 56 -2.09 3.27 9.40
N LEU A 57 -1.54 2.91 10.54
CA LEU A 57 -0.63 3.72 11.33
C LEU A 57 0.79 3.29 10.99
N THR A 58 1.62 4.22 10.52
CA THR A 58 3.04 3.96 10.27
C THR A 58 3.90 4.99 10.98
N LYS A 59 5.13 4.60 11.35
CA LYS A 59 6.08 5.49 12.00
C LYS A 59 7.23 5.80 11.04
N LEU A 60 7.35 7.06 10.67
CA LEU A 60 8.42 7.58 9.80
C LEU A 60 9.21 8.63 10.56
N ASN A 61 10.53 8.46 10.65
CA ASN A 61 11.45 9.40 11.31
C ASN A 61 11.00 9.81 12.74
N GLY A 62 10.48 8.85 13.52
CA GLY A 62 10.02 9.12 14.88
C GLY A 62 8.60 9.64 14.98
N CYS A 63 7.98 10.06 13.88
CA CYS A 63 6.63 10.62 13.84
C CYS A 63 5.60 9.60 13.36
N ASN A 64 4.40 9.66 13.94
CA ASN A 64 3.28 8.80 13.60
C ASN A 64 2.45 9.41 12.47
N PHE A 65 2.13 8.60 11.45
CA PHE A 65 1.29 8.98 10.32
C PHE A 65 0.14 7.99 10.16
N ILE A 66 -1.05 8.50 9.91
CA ILE A 66 -2.20 7.70 9.50
C ILE A 66 -2.33 7.81 7.99
N ILE A 67 -2.15 6.71 7.27
CA ILE A 67 -2.38 6.61 5.83
C ILE A 67 -3.80 6.09 5.61
N THR A 68 -4.57 6.74 4.74
CA THR A 68 -5.92 6.31 4.36
C THR A 68 -5.96 6.05 2.85
N VAL A 69 -6.45 4.88 2.45
CA VAL A 69 -6.67 4.54 1.03
C VAL A 69 -8.02 5.11 0.60
N LEU A 70 -8.01 5.97 -0.41
CA LEU A 70 -9.21 6.62 -0.93
C LEU A 70 -9.42 6.27 -2.40
N LYS A 71 -10.65 6.47 -2.87
CA LYS A 71 -10.96 6.36 -4.30
C LYS A 71 -10.36 7.59 -4.96
N PRO A 72 -9.76 7.49 -6.16
CA PRO A 72 -9.40 8.67 -6.92
C PRO A 72 -10.67 9.52 -7.13
N ASP A 73 -10.64 10.75 -6.64
CA ASP A 73 -11.65 11.75 -6.93
C ASP A 73 -11.23 12.45 -8.22
N ILE A 74 -11.78 11.98 -9.34
CA ILE A 74 -11.30 12.36 -10.69
C ILE A 74 -11.59 13.85 -10.96
N GLU A 75 -12.54 14.46 -10.26
CA GLU A 75 -12.99 15.83 -10.51
C GLU A 75 -12.26 16.92 -9.68
N THR A 76 -11.52 16.54 -8.63
CA THR A 76 -10.90 17.52 -7.70
C THR A 76 -9.37 17.54 -7.71
N SER A 77 -8.72 16.84 -8.63
CA SER A 77 -7.26 16.93 -8.81
C SER A 77 -6.92 18.01 -9.84
N PRO A 78 -6.52 19.25 -9.44
CA PRO A 78 -5.79 20.12 -10.33
C PRO A 78 -4.48 19.40 -10.64
N GLY A 79 -4.39 18.81 -11.83
CA GLY A 79 -3.42 17.79 -12.19
C GLY A 79 -2.03 17.98 -11.58
N SER A 80 -1.80 17.37 -10.41
CA SER A 80 -0.45 17.18 -9.90
C SER A 80 0.13 16.03 -10.70
N ARG A 81 0.63 16.36 -11.90
CA ARG A 81 1.56 15.51 -12.64
C ARG A 81 2.73 15.26 -11.68
N TYR A 82 2.82 14.05 -11.14
CA TYR A 82 4.03 13.59 -10.49
C TYR A 82 5.15 13.63 -11.53
N GLN A 83 5.91 14.72 -11.56
CA GLN A 83 7.17 14.79 -12.27
C GLN A 83 8.23 14.36 -11.28
N ALA A 84 8.79 13.16 -11.48
CA ALA A 84 10.02 12.78 -10.83
C ALA A 84 11.15 13.56 -11.50
N THR A 85 11.70 14.55 -10.80
CA THR A 85 12.99 15.17 -11.12
C THR A 85 14.13 14.28 -10.66
#